data_AF-A0A0L0G7A4-F1
#
_entry.id   AF-A0A0L0G7A4-F1
#
_cell.length_a   1.000
_cell.length_b   1.000
_cell.length_c   1.000
_cell.angle_alpha   90.00
_cell.angle_beta   90.00
_cell.angle_gamma   90.00
#
_symmetry.space_group_name_H-M   'P 1'
#
loop_
_entity.id
_entity.type
_entity.pdbx_description
1 polymer ?
#
loop_
_entity_poly.entity_id
_entity_poly.type
_entity_poly.pdbx_seq_one_letter_code
_entity_poly.pdbx_strand_id
1 'polypeptide(L)'
;MDFLLLAHGAGVRNIEMESLQFAAFTHRLHIPAAMVAVALLNRLEGDQVPADAATLQEYSARPQRLLATFLNRTLPFQISVPNFY
;
A
#
# COMPACT_ATOMS: atom_id res chain seq x y z
N MET A 1 -14.00 6.13 18.68
CA MET A 1 -14.04 5.71 17.25
C MET A 1 -14.44 6.84 16.31
N ASP A 2 -15.04 7.91 16.82
CA ASP A 2 -15.57 9.04 16.04
C ASP A 2 -14.56 9.64 15.03
N PHE A 3 -13.29 9.78 15.43
CA PHE A 3 -12.23 10.25 14.53
C PHE A 3 -12.05 9.35 13.29
N LEU A 4 -11.99 8.04 13.48
CA LEU A 4 -11.81 7.09 12.37
C LEU A 4 -13.05 7.02 11.48
N LEU A 5 -14.24 7.12 12.08
CA LEU A 5 -15.50 7.17 11.32
C LEU A 5 -15.62 8.46 10.51
N LEU A 6 -15.19 9.59 11.06
CA LEU A 6 -15.12 10.87 10.34
C LEU A 6 -14.13 10.77 9.16
N ALA A 7 -12.93 10.23 9.40
CA ALA A 7 -11.93 10.03 8.34
C ALA A 7 -12.46 9.10 7.24
N HIS A 8 -13.10 7.99 7.61
CA HIS A 8 -13.72 7.07 6.66
C HIS A 8 -14.84 7.75 5.86
N GLY A 9 -15.68 8.56 6.53
CA GLY A 9 -16.71 9.38 5.90
C GLY A 9 -16.16 10.41 4.91
N ALA A 10 -14.95 10.92 5.15
CA ALA A 10 -14.22 11.80 4.24
C ALA A 10 -13.49 11.07 3.10
N GLY A 11 -13.58 9.74 3.02
CA GLY A 11 -12.97 8.94 1.94
C GLY A 11 -11.65 8.27 2.29
N VAL A 12 -11.12 8.43 3.50
CA VAL A 12 -9.90 7.73 3.95
C VAL A 12 -10.17 6.22 4.02
N ARG A 13 -9.24 5.41 3.52
CA ARG A 13 -9.36 3.93 3.50
C ARG A 13 -8.19 3.20 4.17
N ASN A 14 -7.05 3.85 4.31
CA ASN A 14 -5.89 3.35 5.02
C ASN A 14 -5.15 4.50 5.72
N ILE A 15 -4.21 4.15 6.60
CA ILE A 15 -3.37 5.10 7.33
C ILE A 15 -1.94 4.57 7.26
N GLU A 16 -1.01 5.41 6.85
CA GLU A 16 0.44 5.17 6.78
C GLU A 16 1.16 6.50 7.06
N MET A 17 2.48 6.59 6.88
CA MET A 17 3.27 7.71 7.39
C MET A 17 4.12 8.43 6.33
N GLU A 18 4.11 7.98 5.08
CA GLU A 18 5.05 8.41 4.04
C GLU A 18 4.38 9.11 2.84
N SER A 19 3.12 8.79 2.54
CA SER A 19 2.47 9.14 1.27
C SER A 19 2.32 10.65 1.09
N LEU A 20 2.05 11.41 2.14
CA LEU A 20 1.84 12.86 2.07
C LEU A 20 3.12 13.56 1.58
N GLN A 21 4.26 13.28 2.20
CA GLN A 21 5.53 13.88 1.80
C GLN A 21 5.95 13.38 0.42
N PHE A 22 5.79 12.08 0.14
CA PHE A 22 6.09 11.49 -1.16
C PHE A 22 5.30 12.14 -2.31
N ALA A 23 3.99 12.31 -2.13
CA ALA A 23 3.11 12.94 -3.12
C ALA A 23 3.46 14.43 -3.31
N ALA A 24 3.66 15.18 -2.22
CA ALA A 24 4.04 16.59 -2.31
C ALA A 24 5.37 16.79 -3.05
N PHE A 25 6.37 15.97 -2.74
CA PHE A 25 7.70 16.03 -3.35
C PHE A 25 7.66 15.71 -4.85
N THR A 26 7.03 14.60 -5.22
CA THR A 26 6.94 14.15 -6.63
C THR A 26 6.11 15.10 -7.48
N HIS A 27 5.00 15.60 -6.94
CA HIS A 27 4.18 16.63 -7.59
C HIS A 27 4.98 17.91 -7.87
N ARG A 28 5.79 18.38 -6.89
CA ARG A 28 6.62 19.59 -7.03
C ARG A 28 7.68 19.48 -8.13
N LEU A 29 8.15 18.27 -8.40
CA LEU A 29 9.16 17.95 -9.41
C LEU A 29 8.56 17.49 -10.76
N HIS A 30 7.23 17.49 -10.89
CA HIS A 30 6.52 16.99 -12.07
C HIS A 30 6.85 15.53 -12.41
N ILE A 31 7.07 14.70 -11.40
CA ILE A 31 7.32 13.27 -11.54
C ILE A 31 5.98 12.52 -11.33
N PRO A 32 5.48 11.77 -12.32
CA PRO A 32 4.33 10.89 -12.12
C PRO A 32 4.65 9.86 -11.04
N ALA A 33 3.80 9.79 -10.01
CA ALA A 33 4.02 8.92 -8.86
C ALA A 33 2.71 8.30 -8.39
N ALA A 34 2.81 7.10 -7.82
CA ALA A 34 1.70 6.38 -7.20
C ALA A 34 2.20 5.70 -5.94
N MET A 35 1.32 5.59 -4.93
CA MET A 35 1.57 4.85 -3.69
C MET A 35 0.68 3.61 -3.67
N VAL A 36 1.26 2.46 -3.34
CA VAL A 36 0.56 1.18 -3.25
C VAL A 36 0.87 0.57 -1.89
N ALA A 37 -0.14 0.53 -1.02
CA ALA A 37 -0.03 0.00 0.34
C ALA A 37 -1.07 -1.08 0.58
N VAL A 38 -0.74 -2.04 1.44
CA VAL A 38 -1.66 -3.07 1.94
C VAL A 38 -2.12 -2.68 3.35
N ALA A 39 -3.40 -2.90 3.67
CA ALA A 39 -3.89 -2.75 5.04
C ALA A 39 -3.59 -4.02 5.84
N LEU A 40 -2.88 -3.89 6.97
CA LEU A 40 -2.51 -5.02 7.84
C LEU A 40 -3.55 -5.32 8.92
N LEU A 41 -4.46 -4.37 9.17
CA LEU A 41 -5.56 -4.49 10.11
C LEU A 41 -6.70 -3.52 9.75
N ASN A 42 -7.91 -3.82 10.24
CA ASN A 42 -9.02 -2.88 10.23
C ASN A 42 -9.04 -2.09 11.55
N ARG A 43 -8.68 -0.80 11.51
CA ARG A 43 -8.66 0.08 12.69
C ARG A 43 -10.04 0.30 13.32
N LEU A 44 -11.12 0.01 12.60
CA LEU A 44 -12.48 0.03 13.14
C LEU A 44 -12.80 -1.20 14.00
N GLU A 45 -12.01 -2.26 13.91
CA GLU A 45 -12.19 -3.52 14.64
C GLU A 45 -11.15 -3.72 15.76
N GLY A 46 -10.05 -2.96 15.74
CA GLY A 46 -9.04 -3.00 16.80
C GLY A 46 -7.74 -2.29 16.42
N ASP A 47 -6.83 -2.18 17.38
CA ASP A 47 -5.54 -1.52 17.19
C ASP A 47 -4.36 -2.49 17.04
N GLN A 48 -4.52 -3.74 17.47
CA GLN A 48 -3.49 -4.76 17.35
C GLN A 48 -3.68 -5.54 16.05
N VAL A 49 -2.57 -5.86 15.39
CA VAL A 49 -2.56 -6.70 14.20
C VAL A 49 -2.85 -8.15 14.61
N PRO A 50 -3.96 -8.77 14.16
CA PRO A 50 -4.36 -10.10 14.62
C PRO A 50 -3.68 -11.23 13.83
N ALA A 51 -3.13 -10.91 12.66
CA ALA A 51 -2.51 -11.88 11.76
C ALA A 51 -1.17 -12.39 12.30
N ASP A 52 -0.90 -13.68 12.08
CA ASP A 52 0.40 -14.27 12.40
C ASP A 52 1.50 -13.83 11.42
N ALA A 53 2.75 -14.19 11.72
CA ALA A 53 3.91 -13.79 10.93
C ALA A 53 3.84 -14.26 9.48
N ALA A 54 3.38 -15.49 9.23
CA ALA A 54 3.26 -16.05 7.88
C ALA A 54 2.21 -15.29 7.06
N THR A 55 1.07 -14.97 7.68
CA THR A 55 0.01 -14.18 7.05
C THR A 55 0.46 -12.75 6.78
N LEU A 56 1.18 -12.12 7.71
CA LEU A 56 1.71 -10.77 7.51
C LEU A 56 2.76 -10.70 6.39
N GLN A 57 3.58 -11.73 6.26
CA GLN A 57 4.52 -11.86 5.15
C GLN A 57 3.77 -11.96 3.82
N GLU A 58 2.69 -12.75 3.76
CA GLU A 58 1.87 -12.85 2.55
C GLU A 58 1.22 -11.51 2.21
N TYR A 59 0.62 -10.81 3.18
CA TYR A 59 -0.01 -9.50 2.97
C TYR A 59 1.00 -8.49 2.42
N SER A 60 2.18 -8.43 3.03
CA SER A 60 3.25 -7.50 2.66
C SER A 60 3.80 -7.73 1.25
N ALA A 61 3.70 -8.95 0.72
CA ALA A 61 4.12 -9.28 -0.64
C ALA A 61 3.08 -8.85 -1.71
N ARG A 62 1.80 -8.61 -1.34
CA ARG A 62 0.74 -8.27 -2.31
C ARG A 62 1.02 -6.98 -3.10
N PRO A 63 1.44 -5.86 -2.49
CA PRO A 63 1.81 -4.65 -3.25
C PRO A 63 2.94 -4.90 -4.25
N GLN A 64 3.94 -5.70 -3.86
CA GLN A 64 5.09 -6.02 -4.71
C GLN A 64 4.67 -6.85 -5.93
N ARG A 65 3.83 -7.87 -5.72
CA ARG A 65 3.26 -8.69 -6.82
C ARG A 65 2.41 -7.85 -7.78
N LEU A 66 1.58 -6.95 -7.23
CA LEU A 66 0.78 -6.03 -8.03
C LEU A 66 1.65 -5.12 -8.89
N LEU A 67 2.65 -4.47 -8.28
CA LEU A 67 3.57 -3.58 -8.99
C LEU A 67 4.36 -4.34 -10.07
N ALA A 68 4.87 -5.52 -9.75
CA ALA A 68 5.62 -6.32 -10.71
C ALA A 68 4.75 -6.77 -11.90
N THR A 69 3.48 -7.13 -11.64
CA THR A 69 2.51 -7.45 -12.70
C THR A 69 2.20 -6.23 -13.57
N PHE A 70 2.03 -5.05 -12.97
CA PHE A 70 1.81 -3.80 -13.70
C PHE A 70 3.01 -3.45 -14.58
N LEU A 71 4.23 -3.52 -14.05
CA LEU A 71 5.45 -3.23 -14.79
C LEU A 71 5.65 -4.20 -15.96
N ASN A 72 5.44 -5.50 -15.75
CA ASN A 72 5.55 -6.51 -16.80
C ASN A 72 4.56 -6.33 -17.95
N ARG A 73 3.42 -5.66 -17.71
CA ARG A 73 2.44 -5.31 -18.76
C ARG A 73 2.76 -4.00 -19.47
N THR A 74 3.51 -3.11 -18.83
CA THR A 74 3.71 -1.74 -19.28
C THR A 74 5.07 -1.54 -19.95
N LEU A 75 6.09 -2.29 -19.52
CA LEU A 75 7.45 -2.21 -20.04
C LEU A 75 7.64 -3.15 -21.24
N PRO A 76 8.53 -2.80 -22.19
CA PRO A 76 8.81 -3.62 -23.36
C PRO A 76 9.70 -4.84 -23.07
N PHE A 77 10.16 -5.01 -21.83
CA PHE A 77 10.96 -6.14 -21.39
C PHE A 77 10.38 -6.75 -20.11
N GLN A 78 10.61 -8.04 -19.92
CA GLN A 78 10.13 -8.77 -18.74
C GLN A 78 11.09 -8.59 -17.57
N ILE A 79 10.52 -8.29 -16.41
CA ILE A 79 11.21 -8.29 -15.12
C ILE A 79 10.95 -9.64 -14.47
N SER A 80 12.04 -10.33 -14.11
CA SER A 80 11.98 -11.48 -13.23
C SER A 80 11.54 -11.02 -11.85
N VAL A 81 10.31 -11.36 -11.46
CA VAL A 81 9.81 -11.12 -10.12
C VAL A 81 10.36 -12.23 -9.24
N PRO A 82 11.18 -11.95 -8.22
CA PRO A 82 11.59 -12.97 -7.28
C PRO A 82 10.34 -13.64 -6.69
N ASN A 83 10.36 -14.96 -6.55
CA ASN A 83 9.36 -15.61 -5.71
C ASN A 83 9.61 -15.13 -4.28
N PHE A 84 8.80 -14.19 -3.82
CA PHE A 84 8.70 -13.82 -2.41
C PHE A 84 7.88 -14.90 -1.70
N TYR A 85 8.45 -16.10 -1.61
CA TYR A 85 7.97 -17.25 -0.84
C TYR A 85 9.15 -18.09 -0.39
#